data_AF-A0A958CKU3-F1
#
_entry.id   AF-A0A958CKU3-F1
#
_cell.length_a   1.000
_cell.length_b   1.000
_cell.length_c   1.000
_cell.angle_alpha   90.00
_cell.angle_beta   90.00
_cell.angle_gamma   90.00
#
_symmetry.space_group_name_H-M   'P 1'
#
loop_
_entity.id
_entity.type
_entity.pdbx_description
1 polymer ?
#
loop_
_entity_poly.entity_id
_entity_poly.type
_entity_poly.pdbx_seq_one_letter_code
_entity_poly.pdbx_strand_id
1 'polypeptide(L)'
;MQTIVRRPLAWIIGAFVLLAAIYSVVIPPFETPDEIWHFAFVQHLASGQGLPVSEANTQALWRQQGVQSPGYYLAAAALTSWIDQSDFPAIYARANPHAAIGRPDSP
;
A
#
# COMPACT_ATOMS: atom_id res chain seq x y z
N MET A 1 29.33 -22.24 18.24
CA MET A 1 29.63 -21.56 16.97
C MET A 1 28.34 -21.00 16.34
N GLN A 2 27.68 -19.97 16.92
CA GLN A 2 26.44 -19.38 16.35
C GLN A 2 26.20 -17.88 16.69
N THR A 3 27.04 -17.24 17.50
CA THR A 3 26.82 -15.84 17.95
C THR A 3 27.31 -14.80 16.94
N ILE A 4 28.34 -15.13 16.16
CA ILE A 4 28.96 -14.20 15.19
C ILE A 4 28.00 -13.89 14.04
N VAL A 5 27.06 -14.76 13.67
CA VAL A 5 26.10 -14.49 12.58
C VAL A 5 24.88 -13.68 13.07
N ARG A 6 24.50 -13.84 14.35
CA ARG A 6 23.33 -13.15 14.92
C ARG A 6 23.53 -11.65 15.07
N ARG A 7 24.74 -11.22 15.46
CA ARG A 7 25.10 -9.81 15.63
C ARG A 7 25.06 -8.99 14.32
N PRO A 8 25.76 -9.38 13.24
CA PRO A 8 25.71 -8.64 11.98
C PRO A 8 24.32 -8.69 11.37
N LEU A 9 23.59 -9.81 11.49
CA LEU A 9 22.20 -9.88 11.06
C LEU A 9 21.32 -8.87 11.83
N ALA A 10 21.46 -8.77 13.14
CA ALA A 10 20.73 -7.79 13.95
C ALA A 10 21.07 -6.35 13.54
N TRP A 11 22.35 -6.05 13.24
CA TRP A 11 22.76 -4.75 12.71
C TRP A 11 22.15 -4.44 11.35
N ILE A 12 22.12 -5.42 10.44
CA ILE A 12 21.51 -5.27 9.11
C ILE A 12 20.00 -5.03 9.23
N ILE A 13 19.30 -5.81 10.05
CA ILE A 13 17.87 -5.63 10.30
C ILE A 13 17.61 -4.26 10.93
N GLY A 14 18.40 -3.86 11.92
CA GLY A 14 18.30 -2.54 12.56
C GLY A 14 18.51 -1.39 11.56
N ALA A 15 19.53 -1.49 10.71
CA ALA A 15 19.79 -0.51 9.66
C ALA A 15 18.66 -0.46 8.62
N PHE A 16 18.14 -1.62 8.20
CA PHE A 16 17.00 -1.71 7.29
C PHE A 16 15.75 -1.04 7.86
N VAL A 17 15.38 -1.37 9.11
CA VAL A 17 14.21 -0.77 9.77
C VAL A 17 14.37 0.73 9.91
N LEU A 18 15.57 1.21 10.29
CA LEU A 18 15.85 2.64 10.38
C LEU A 18 15.69 3.35 9.03
N LEU A 19 16.28 2.80 7.96
CA LEU A 19 16.18 3.39 6.62
C LEU A 19 14.75 3.36 6.09
N ALA A 20 14.02 2.26 6.30
CA ALA A 20 12.62 2.13 5.92
C ALA A 20 11.73 3.13 6.68
N ALA A 21 11.98 3.35 7.98
CA ALA A 21 11.26 4.35 8.76
C ALA A 21 11.55 5.78 8.28
N ILE A 22 12.81 6.10 8.01
CA ILE A 22 13.19 7.40 7.43
C ILE A 22 12.48 7.60 6.09
N TYR A 23 12.53 6.60 5.20
CA TYR A 23 11.85 6.64 3.91
C TYR A 23 10.34 6.87 4.09
N SER A 24 9.68 6.15 4.99
CA SER A 24 8.25 6.27 5.27
C SER A 24 7.82 7.64 5.83
N VAL A 25 8.74 8.42 6.40
CA VAL A 25 8.46 9.76 6.92
C VAL A 25 8.81 10.84 5.91
N VAL A 26 9.89 10.65 5.14
CA VAL A 26 10.39 11.64 4.18
C VAL A 26 9.60 11.62 2.88
N ILE A 27 9.22 10.44 2.39
CA ILE A 27 8.45 10.26 1.17
C ILE A 27 6.96 10.34 1.53
N PRO A 28 6.20 11.32 0.99
CA PRO A 28 4.78 11.41 1.22
C PRO A 28 4.06 10.10 0.85
N PRO A 29 3.06 9.68 1.65
CA PRO A 29 2.21 8.55 1.28
C PRO A 29 1.62 8.74 -0.11
N PHE A 30 1.52 7.65 -0.88
CA PHE A 30 0.94 7.62 -2.22
C PHE A 30 1.76 8.31 -3.32
N GLU A 31 3.05 8.59 -3.06
CA GLU A 31 3.99 8.98 -4.12
C GLU A 31 4.39 7.77 -4.99
N THR A 32 4.42 6.57 -4.39
CA THR A 32 4.74 5.34 -5.13
C THR A 32 3.56 4.96 -6.04
N PRO A 33 3.82 4.59 -7.32
CA PRO A 33 2.79 4.49 -8.35
C PRO A 33 1.57 3.61 -7.98
N ASP A 34 1.78 2.47 -7.32
CA ASP A 34 0.74 1.48 -7.02
C ASP A 34 0.20 1.52 -5.58
N GLU A 35 0.86 2.25 -4.68
CA GLU A 35 0.55 2.31 -3.24
C GLU A 35 -0.89 2.73 -2.99
N ILE A 36 -1.39 3.71 -3.75
CA ILE A 36 -2.74 4.24 -3.58
C ILE A 36 -3.83 3.25 -3.98
N TRP A 37 -3.56 2.36 -4.93
CA TRP A 37 -4.50 1.32 -5.33
C TRP A 37 -4.52 0.17 -4.32
N HIS A 38 -3.38 -0.13 -3.72
CA HIS A 38 -3.31 -1.06 -2.60
C HIS A 38 -4.11 -0.56 -1.41
N PHE A 39 -3.91 0.71 -1.04
CA PHE A 39 -4.65 1.31 0.07
C PHE A 39 -6.16 1.41 -0.23
N ALA A 40 -6.56 1.66 -1.47
CA ALA A 40 -7.97 1.65 -1.85
C ALA A 40 -8.66 0.30 -1.58
N PHE A 41 -7.96 -0.82 -1.78
CA PHE A 41 -8.48 -2.14 -1.41
C PHE A 41 -8.61 -2.23 0.13
N VAL A 42 -7.56 -1.86 0.87
CA VAL A 42 -7.59 -1.86 2.35
C VAL A 42 -8.75 -1.03 2.89
N GLN A 43 -8.97 0.17 2.34
CA GLN A 43 -10.04 1.08 2.72
C GLN A 43 -11.44 0.50 2.40
N HIS A 44 -11.59 -0.17 1.25
CA HIS A 44 -12.83 -0.88 0.91
C HIS A 44 -13.16 -1.99 1.92
N LEU A 45 -12.16 -2.77 2.33
CA LEU A 45 -12.34 -3.79 3.37
C LEU A 45 -12.62 -3.18 4.74
N ALA A 46 -11.84 -2.16 5.13
CA ALA A 46 -11.97 -1.49 6.42
C ALA A 46 -13.33 -0.79 6.59
N SER A 47 -13.92 -0.33 5.48
CA SER A 47 -15.28 0.24 5.45
C SER A 47 -16.41 -0.81 5.43
N GLY A 48 -16.07 -2.10 5.55
CA GLY A 48 -17.04 -3.18 5.67
C GLY A 48 -17.75 -3.55 4.36
N GLN A 49 -17.23 -3.14 3.21
CA GLN A 49 -17.84 -3.40 1.90
C GLN A 49 -17.61 -4.83 1.38
N GLY A 50 -16.82 -5.63 2.09
CA GLY A 50 -16.50 -7.01 1.72
C GLY A 50 -15.35 -7.12 0.72
N LEU A 51 -15.17 -8.29 0.13
CA LEU A 51 -14.11 -8.53 -0.85
C LEU A 51 -14.42 -7.79 -2.16
N PRO A 52 -13.44 -7.10 -2.75
CA PRO A 52 -13.57 -6.52 -4.09
C PRO A 52 -13.99 -7.55 -5.14
N VAL A 53 -14.88 -7.13 -6.02
CA VAL A 53 -15.23 -7.90 -7.22
C VAL A 53 -14.24 -7.56 -8.33
N SER A 54 -13.68 -8.61 -8.92
CA SER A 54 -12.72 -8.48 -10.01
C SER A 54 -13.44 -8.52 -11.36
N GLU A 55 -13.45 -7.39 -12.06
CA GLU A 55 -14.17 -7.23 -13.32
C GLU A 55 -13.30 -6.55 -14.38
N ALA A 56 -13.54 -6.86 -15.65
CA ALA A 56 -12.92 -6.15 -16.75
C ALA A 56 -13.34 -4.68 -16.73
N ASN A 57 -12.38 -3.76 -16.91
CA ASN A 57 -12.60 -2.30 -16.92
C ASN A 57 -13.20 -1.70 -15.64
N THR A 58 -12.92 -2.30 -14.47
CA THR A 58 -13.38 -1.76 -13.18
C THR A 58 -13.03 -0.28 -13.01
N GLN A 59 -14.03 0.50 -12.59
CA GLN A 59 -13.87 1.91 -12.22
C GLN A 59 -13.58 2.09 -10.73
N ALA A 60 -13.43 0.99 -10.00
CA ALA A 60 -13.14 1.03 -8.59
C ALA A 60 -11.73 1.56 -8.31
N LEU A 61 -11.56 2.17 -7.12
CA LEU A 61 -10.32 2.84 -6.74
C LEU A 61 -9.12 1.89 -6.63
N TRP A 62 -9.35 0.59 -6.35
CA TRP A 62 -8.30 -0.43 -6.31
C TRP A 62 -7.82 -0.88 -7.69
N ARG A 63 -8.49 -0.48 -8.78
CA ARG A 63 -8.15 -0.84 -10.17
C ARG A 63 -7.82 -2.33 -10.33
N GLN A 64 -6.66 -2.63 -10.93
CA GLN A 64 -6.19 -3.99 -11.18
C GLN A 64 -5.86 -4.75 -9.89
N GLN A 65 -5.70 -4.09 -8.73
CA GLN A 65 -5.36 -4.77 -7.48
C GLN A 65 -6.49 -5.65 -6.93
N GLY A 66 -7.71 -5.49 -7.44
CA GLY A 66 -8.85 -6.33 -7.08
C GLY A 66 -8.68 -7.82 -7.44
N VAL A 67 -7.76 -8.16 -8.36
CA VAL A 67 -7.43 -9.56 -8.71
C VAL A 67 -6.49 -10.22 -7.69
N GLN A 68 -5.84 -9.45 -6.82
CA GLN A 68 -4.79 -9.97 -5.95
C GLN A 68 -5.37 -10.77 -4.78
N SER A 69 -4.56 -11.67 -4.22
CA SER A 69 -4.97 -12.47 -3.06
C SER A 69 -5.30 -11.56 -1.86
N PRO A 70 -6.42 -11.78 -1.15
CA PRO A 70 -6.92 -10.83 -0.16
C PRO A 70 -6.18 -10.87 1.19
N GLY A 71 -5.33 -11.86 1.44
CA GLY A 71 -4.74 -12.11 2.77
C GLY A 71 -3.99 -10.90 3.35
N TYR A 72 -3.16 -10.25 2.54
CA TYR A 72 -2.47 -9.02 2.92
C TYR A 72 -3.46 -7.89 3.24
N TYR A 73 -4.46 -7.69 2.38
CA TYR A 73 -5.43 -6.60 2.51
C TYR A 73 -6.35 -6.78 3.71
N LEU A 74 -6.76 -8.01 4.02
CA LEU A 74 -7.56 -8.34 5.19
C LEU A 74 -6.80 -8.03 6.49
N ALA A 75 -5.51 -8.41 6.56
CA ALA A 75 -4.67 -8.10 7.71
C ALA A 75 -4.48 -6.59 7.88
N ALA A 76 -4.15 -5.89 6.79
CA ALA A 76 -4.00 -4.44 6.80
C ALA A 76 -5.30 -3.74 7.23
N ALA A 77 -6.45 -4.14 6.67
CA ALA A 77 -7.75 -3.56 7.00
C ALA A 77 -8.11 -3.79 8.48
N ALA A 78 -7.84 -4.97 9.03
CA ALA A 78 -8.05 -5.24 10.45
C ALA A 78 -7.19 -4.30 11.33
N LEU A 79 -5.92 -4.09 10.96
CA LEU A 79 -5.00 -3.24 11.70
C LEU A 79 -5.29 -1.74 11.57
N THR A 80 -5.98 -1.30 10.52
CA THR A 80 -6.28 0.12 10.27
C THR A 80 -7.76 0.50 10.41
N SER A 81 -8.66 -0.46 10.61
CA SER A 81 -10.12 -0.23 10.67
C SER A 81 -10.59 0.77 11.74
N TRP A 82 -9.79 1.02 12.77
CA TRP A 82 -10.06 2.01 13.82
C TRP A 82 -9.71 3.45 13.43
N ILE A 83 -9.01 3.65 12.31
CA ILE A 83 -8.63 4.95 11.77
C ILE A 83 -9.76 5.46 10.87
N ASP A 84 -10.18 6.71 11.05
CA ASP A 84 -11.09 7.38 10.12
C ASP A 84 -10.39 7.58 8.77
N GLN A 85 -10.94 6.93 7.74
CA GLN A 85 -10.44 6.93 6.36
C GLN A 85 -11.48 7.49 5.38
N SER A 86 -12.46 8.25 5.90
CA SER A 86 -13.58 8.79 5.11
C SER A 86 -13.15 9.84 4.08
N ASP A 87 -11.99 10.47 4.28
CA ASP A 87 -11.39 11.45 3.37
C ASP A 87 -10.55 10.82 2.25
N PHE A 88 -10.30 9.50 2.30
CA PHE A 88 -9.47 8.81 1.31
C PHE A 88 -9.91 9.04 -0.15
N PRO A 89 -11.20 9.05 -0.53
CA PRO A 89 -11.61 9.35 -1.91
C PRO A 89 -11.15 10.74 -2.38
N ALA A 90 -11.11 11.73 -1.47
CA ALA A 90 -10.62 13.07 -1.79
C ALA A 90 -9.09 13.11 -1.92
N ILE A 91 -8.36 12.33 -1.11
CA ILE A 91 -6.91 12.14 -1.24
C ILE A 91 -6.59 11.44 -2.58
N TYR A 92 -7.33 10.39 -2.91
CA TYR A 92 -7.18 9.64 -4.16
C TYR A 92 -7.31 10.53 -5.39
N ALA A 93 -8.28 11.46 -5.38
CA ALA A 93 -8.48 12.40 -6.48
C ALA A 93 -7.33 13.40 -6.65
N ARG A 94 -6.50 13.62 -5.63
CA ARG A 94 -5.30 14.48 -5.66
C ARG A 94 -4.02 13.74 -6.01
N ALA A 95 -4.09 12.42 -6.22
CA ALA A 95 -2.93 11.62 -6.59
C ALA A 95 -2.24 12.20 -7.82
N ASN A 96 -0.91 12.06 -7.87
CA ASN A 96 -0.07 12.68 -8.89
C ASN A 96 -0.57 12.31 -10.32
N PRO A 97 -1.05 13.28 -11.12
CA PRO A 97 -1.54 13.01 -12.47
C PRO A 97 -0.45 12.56 -13.43
N HIS A 98 0.83 12.77 -13.08
CA HIS A 98 2.00 12.31 -13.83
C HIS A 98 2.51 10.93 -13.41
N ALA A 99 1.83 10.25 -12.48
CA ALA A 99 2.19 8.87 -12.14
C ALA A 99 1.94 7.97 -13.37
N ALA A 100 3.02 7.54 -14.03
CA ALA A 100 3.01 6.73 -15.25
C ALA A 100 2.65 5.24 -14.98
N ILE A 101 1.61 4.99 -14.17
CA ILE A 101 1.28 3.66 -13.72
C ILE A 101 0.56 2.89 -14.84
N GLY A 102 1.17 1.81 -15.31
CA GLY A 102 0.60 0.96 -16.36
C GLY A 102 0.58 1.61 -17.75
N ARG A 103 1.32 2.70 -17.95
CA ARG A 103 1.51 3.36 -19.25
C ARG A 103 2.98 3.29 -19.67
N PRO A 104 3.39 2.19 -20.33
CA PRO A 104 4.78 2.00 -20.77
C PRO A 104 5.24 3.03 -21.83
N ASP A 105 4.30 3.79 -22.37
CA ASP A 105 4.42 4.80 -23.40
C ASP A 105 4.43 6.24 -22.87
N SER A 106 4.35 6.45 -21.55
CA SER A 106 4.49 7.79 -20.97
C SER A 106 5.94 8.29 -21.11
N PRO A 107 6.16 9.55 -21.55
CA PRO A 107 7.50 10.10 -21.81
C PRO A 107 8.37 10.25 -20.56
#